data_AF-A0A0B2PH08-F1
#
_entry.id   AF-A0A0B2PH08-F1
#
_cell.length_a   1.000
_cell.length_b   1.000
_cell.length_c   1.000
_cell.angle_alpha   90.00
_cell.angle_beta   90.00
_cell.angle_gamma   90.00
#
_symmetry.space_group_name_H-M   'P 1'
#
loop_
_entity.id
_entity.type
_entity.pdbx_description
1 polymer ?
#
loop_
_entity_poly.entity_id
_entity_poly.type
_entity_poly.pdbx_seq_one_letter_code
_entity_poly.pdbx_strand_id
1 'polypeptide(L)'
;LLGKWEWNLMHHKGELWAKVLDSKYGGWRGLPEVDRTGHKSIWWRDLQKVLFSTNSGQLIQKGFKWKVGSGDHIKFWEDKWTGEEESLAEKYPRLYSISLQQHKLIKSMGMYQDMGWEWNFTWRRALFDNE
;
A
#
# COMPACT_ATOMS: atom_id res chain seq x y z
N LEU A 1 -16.83 -12.18 7.71
CA LEU A 1 -16.62 -11.18 8.79
C LEU A 1 -15.23 -10.54 8.76
N LEU A 2 -14.14 -11.30 8.53
CA LEU A 2 -12.77 -10.76 8.48
C LEU A 2 -12.48 -9.81 7.30
N GLY A 3 -12.96 -10.11 6.09
CA GLY A 3 -12.83 -9.19 4.96
C GLY A 3 -13.52 -7.84 5.20
N LYS A 4 -14.56 -7.80 6.05
CA LYS A 4 -15.22 -6.55 6.47
C LYS A 4 -14.29 -5.71 7.37
N TRP A 5 -13.46 -6.33 8.20
CA TRP A 5 -12.49 -5.63 9.03
C TRP A 5 -11.34 -5.06 8.22
N GLU A 6 -10.82 -5.83 7.27
CA GLU A 6 -9.78 -5.36 6.33
C GLU A 6 -10.30 -4.20 5.48
N TRP A 7 -11.51 -4.35 4.92
CA TRP A 7 -12.20 -3.29 4.19
C TRP A 7 -12.43 -2.04 5.05
N ASN A 8 -12.94 -2.22 6.27
CA ASN A 8 -13.20 -1.12 7.20
C ASN A 8 -11.90 -0.45 7.65
N LEU A 9 -10.81 -1.17 7.85
CA LEU A 9 -9.52 -0.58 8.22
C LEU A 9 -8.98 0.32 7.09
N MET A 10 -9.23 -0.05 5.83
CA MET A 10 -8.88 0.76 4.69
C MET A 10 -9.77 2.01 4.54
N HIS A 11 -11.07 1.88 4.79
CA HIS A 11 -12.08 2.91 4.46
C HIS A 11 -12.48 3.81 5.64
N HIS A 12 -12.39 3.33 6.89
CA HIS A 12 -12.91 4.01 8.09
C HIS A 12 -11.79 4.52 9.02
N LYS A 13 -10.76 5.18 8.45
CA LYS A 13 -9.59 5.67 9.21
C LYS A 13 -9.89 6.80 10.22
N GLY A 14 -11.04 7.46 10.11
CA GLY A 14 -11.44 8.52 11.03
C GLY A 14 -11.91 8.03 12.41
N GLU A 15 -12.29 6.75 12.51
CA GLU A 15 -12.88 6.17 13.71
C GLU A 15 -11.81 5.86 14.77
N LEU A 16 -12.19 5.96 16.04
CA LEU A 16 -11.27 5.83 17.19
C LEU A 16 -10.52 4.50 17.19
N TRP A 17 -11.21 3.39 16.87
CA TRP A 17 -10.58 2.07 16.79
C TRP A 17 -9.54 1.99 15.66
N ALA A 18 -9.80 2.60 14.50
CA ALA A 18 -8.88 2.61 13.38
C ALA A 18 -7.62 3.43 13.71
N LYS A 19 -7.78 4.57 14.40
CA LYS A 19 -6.65 5.38 14.91
C LYS A 19 -5.81 4.63 15.94
N VAL A 20 -6.45 3.87 16.83
CA VAL A 20 -5.74 3.03 17.81
C VAL A 20 -4.95 1.93 17.09
N LEU A 21 -5.53 1.27 16.08
CA LEU A 21 -4.82 0.27 15.29
C LEU A 21 -3.68 0.86 14.47
N ASP A 22 -3.88 2.06 13.91
CA ASP A 22 -2.85 2.79 13.17
C ASP A 22 -1.68 3.16 14.08
N SER A 23 -1.97 3.73 15.25
CA SER A 23 -0.96 4.11 16.25
C SER A 23 -0.22 2.90 16.83
N LYS A 24 -0.92 1.81 17.14
CA LYS A 24 -0.33 0.65 17.83
C LYS A 24 0.37 -0.32 16.89
N TYR A 25 -0.16 -0.51 15.68
CA TYR A 25 0.32 -1.54 14.76
C TYR A 25 0.80 -1.00 13.41
N GLY A 26 0.67 0.30 13.12
CA GLY A 26 1.00 0.87 11.80
C GLY A 26 -0.11 0.71 10.77
N GLY A 27 -1.33 0.40 11.22
CA GLY A 27 -2.54 0.36 10.39
C GLY A 27 -2.49 -0.74 9.34
N TRP A 28 -3.06 -0.46 8.16
CA TRP A 28 -3.06 -1.43 7.05
C TRP A 28 -1.64 -1.78 6.57
N ARG A 29 -0.67 -0.87 6.67
CA ARG A 29 0.73 -1.14 6.30
C ARG A 29 1.42 -2.11 7.26
N GLY A 30 1.00 -2.12 8.52
CA GLY A 30 1.51 -3.04 9.54
C GLY A 30 0.95 -4.47 9.46
N LEU A 31 -0.05 -4.70 8.60
CA LEU A 31 -0.65 -6.03 8.42
C LEU A 31 0.30 -7.01 7.71
N PRO A 32 0.93 -6.66 6.58
CA PRO A 32 1.95 -7.51 5.96
C PRO A 32 3.33 -7.42 6.62
N GLU A 33 3.64 -6.35 7.37
CA GLU A 33 4.92 -6.25 8.09
C GLU A 33 4.96 -7.21 9.29
N VAL A 34 5.64 -8.34 9.08
CA VAL A 34 5.89 -9.36 10.11
C VAL A 34 6.71 -8.78 11.27
N ASP A 35 7.52 -7.74 11.03
CA ASP A 35 8.70 -7.44 11.86
C ASP A 35 8.72 -6.10 12.60
N ARG A 36 7.60 -5.40 12.77
CA ARG A 36 7.56 -4.28 13.72
C ARG A 36 7.66 -4.80 15.15
N THR A 37 8.82 -4.54 15.74
CA THR A 37 9.32 -4.98 17.04
C THR A 37 8.45 -4.49 18.20
N GLY A 38 7.58 -5.39 18.68
CA GLY A 38 6.80 -5.20 19.90
C GLY A 38 5.92 -6.41 20.20
N HIS A 39 5.48 -6.56 21.46
CA HIS A 39 4.51 -7.58 21.87
C HIS A 39 3.16 -7.34 21.16
N LYS A 40 3.00 -7.90 19.95
CA LYS A 40 1.73 -7.90 19.21
C LYS A 40 0.68 -8.66 20.04
N SER A 41 -0.54 -8.12 20.14
CA SER A 41 -1.62 -8.85 20.81
C SER A 41 -1.89 -10.17 20.09
N ILE A 42 -2.35 -11.18 20.84
CA ILE A 42 -2.75 -12.47 20.28
C ILE A 42 -3.75 -12.25 19.13
N TRP A 43 -4.71 -11.35 19.34
CA TRP A 43 -5.67 -10.94 18.32
C TRP A 43 -5.03 -10.42 17.01
N TRP A 44 -4.01 -9.56 17.10
CA TRP A 44 -3.33 -9.05 15.90
C TRP A 44 -2.58 -10.16 15.16
N ARG A 45 -1.92 -11.05 15.90
CA ARG A 45 -1.21 -12.21 15.34
C ARG A 45 -2.16 -13.17 14.63
N ASP A 46 -3.30 -13.46 15.23
CA ASP A 46 -4.32 -14.33 14.63
C ASP A 46 -4.89 -13.71 13.36
N LEU A 47 -5.13 -12.40 13.37
CA LEU A 47 -5.59 -11.66 12.20
C LEU A 47 -4.55 -11.70 11.06
N GLN A 48 -3.27 -11.47 11.35
CA GLN A 48 -2.18 -11.61 10.35
C GLN A 48 -2.11 -13.04 9.79
N LYS A 49 -2.18 -14.06 10.67
CA LYS A 49 -2.12 -15.47 10.27
C LYS A 49 -3.28 -15.84 9.35
N VAL A 50 -4.50 -15.41 9.67
CA VAL A 50 -5.67 -15.72 8.84
C VAL A 50 -5.60 -15.02 7.48
N LEU A 51 -5.19 -13.75 7.43
CA LEU A 51 -5.15 -12.98 6.17
C LEU A 51 -4.00 -13.39 5.24
N PHE A 52 -2.83 -13.74 5.77
CA PHE A 52 -1.62 -13.94 4.96
C PHE A 52 -1.06 -15.37 4.98
N SER A 53 -1.42 -16.21 5.96
CA SER A 53 -0.85 -17.55 6.11
C SER A 53 -1.84 -18.70 5.82
N THR A 54 -3.11 -18.40 5.55
CA THR A 54 -4.11 -19.43 5.21
C THR A 54 -4.49 -19.37 3.74
N ASN A 55 -4.83 -20.53 3.14
CA ASN A 55 -5.35 -20.59 1.77
C ASN A 55 -6.60 -19.73 1.59
N SER A 56 -7.44 -19.63 2.62
CA SER A 56 -8.61 -18.76 2.64
C SER A 56 -8.24 -17.27 2.60
N GLY A 57 -7.20 -16.86 3.33
CA GLY A 57 -6.64 -15.51 3.29
C GLY A 57 -6.09 -15.16 1.91
N GLN A 58 -5.34 -16.08 1.29
CA GLN A 58 -4.84 -15.90 -0.07
C GLN A 58 -5.97 -15.77 -1.10
N LEU A 59 -7.06 -16.53 -0.96
CA LEU A 59 -8.25 -16.38 -1.81
C LEU A 59 -8.94 -15.02 -1.61
N ILE A 60 -9.00 -14.53 -0.38
CA ILE A 60 -9.53 -13.19 -0.08
C ILE A 60 -8.65 -12.12 -0.74
N GLN A 61 -7.32 -12.21 -0.60
CA GLN A 61 -6.38 -11.28 -1.23
C GLN A 61 -6.48 -11.31 -2.77
N LYS A 62 -6.61 -12.49 -3.37
CA LYS A 62 -6.85 -12.65 -4.83
C LYS A 62 -8.20 -12.11 -5.29
N GLY A 63 -9.20 -12.11 -4.41
CA GLY A 63 -10.53 -11.58 -4.68
C GLY A 63 -10.62 -10.06 -4.58
N PHE A 64 -9.65 -9.40 -3.95
CA PHE A 64 -9.61 -7.95 -3.85
C PHE A 64 -8.96 -7.34 -5.10
N LYS A 65 -9.73 -6.51 -5.80
CA LYS A 65 -9.17 -5.61 -6.81
C LYS A 65 -8.80 -4.29 -6.15
N TRP A 66 -7.52 -3.94 -6.22
CA TRP A 66 -7.04 -2.63 -5.81
C TRP A 66 -7.58 -1.56 -6.74
N LYS A 67 -8.22 -0.53 -6.17
CA LYS A 67 -8.55 0.70 -6.87
C LYS A 67 -7.99 1.85 -6.06
N VAL A 68 -7.07 2.59 -6.66
CA VAL A 68 -6.56 3.81 -6.04
C VAL A 68 -7.68 4.85 -6.04
N GLY A 69 -8.06 5.29 -4.84
CA GLY A 69 -8.95 6.44 -4.65
C GLY A 69 -8.16 7.75 -4.71
N SER A 70 -8.11 8.48 -3.60
CA SER A 70 -7.39 9.76 -3.45
C SER A 70 -5.87 9.66 -3.48
N GLY A 71 -5.29 8.46 -3.31
CA GLY A 71 -3.85 8.23 -3.34
C GLY A 71 -3.05 8.89 -2.20
N ASP A 72 -3.71 9.39 -1.16
CA ASP A 72 -3.14 10.11 -0.01
C ASP A 72 -2.52 9.21 1.05
N HIS A 73 -2.64 7.89 0.90
CA HIS A 73 -2.10 6.92 1.84
C HIS A 73 -1.30 5.81 1.19
N ILE A 74 -1.10 5.85 -0.13
CA ILE A 74 -0.41 4.81 -0.90
C ILE A 74 0.86 5.43 -1.46
N LYS A 75 2.02 4.85 -1.15
CA LYS A 75 3.31 5.21 -1.71
C LYS A 75 3.41 4.62 -3.10
N PHE A 76 3.76 5.46 -4.08
CA PHE A 76 3.74 5.06 -5.48
C PHE A 76 4.68 3.90 -5.78
N TRP A 77 5.92 3.96 -5.29
CA TRP A 77 6.94 2.96 -5.61
C TRP A 77 6.89 1.73 -4.71
N GLU A 78 6.67 1.93 -3.42
CA GLU A 78 6.91 0.90 -2.39
C GLU A 78 5.67 0.04 -2.09
N ASP A 79 4.46 0.54 -2.38
CA ASP A 79 3.24 -0.23 -2.10
C ASP A 79 2.77 -1.04 -3.30
N LYS A 80 2.15 -2.19 -3.02
CA LYS A 80 1.56 -3.10 -4.01
C LYS A 80 0.14 -2.66 -4.39
N TRP A 81 0.04 -1.56 -5.13
CA TRP A 81 -1.27 -0.97 -5.50
C TRP A 81 -1.68 -1.22 -6.94
N THR A 82 -0.78 -1.72 -7.79
CA THR A 82 -1.03 -2.05 -9.21
C THR A 82 -1.86 -3.32 -9.39
N GLY A 83 -2.17 -4.02 -8.29
CA GLY A 83 -2.81 -5.34 -8.31
C GLY A 83 -1.86 -6.49 -8.65
N GLU A 84 -0.58 -6.19 -8.84
CA GLU A 84 0.48 -7.18 -9.03
C GLU A 84 1.04 -7.66 -7.68
N GLU A 85 1.71 -8.82 -7.69
CA GLU A 85 2.30 -9.40 -6.47
C GLU A 85 3.52 -8.63 -5.97
N GLU A 86 4.14 -7.81 -6.82
CA GLU A 86 5.33 -7.02 -6.56
C GLU A 86 5.04 -5.52 -6.67
N SER A 87 5.78 -4.72 -5.90
CA SER A 87 5.73 -3.27 -5.93
C SER A 87 6.46 -2.73 -7.16
N LEU A 88 6.18 -1.47 -7.55
CA LEU A 88 6.88 -0.86 -8.68
C LEU A 88 8.40 -0.71 -8.43
N ALA A 89 8.82 -0.60 -7.17
CA ALA A 89 10.24 -0.57 -6.80
C ALA A 89 10.93 -1.93 -7.02
N GLU A 90 10.23 -3.03 -6.74
CA GLU A 90 10.73 -4.40 -6.98
C GLU A 90 10.78 -4.70 -8.48
N LYS A 91 9.73 -4.31 -9.22
CA LYS A 91 9.61 -4.57 -10.66
C LYS A 91 10.53 -3.70 -11.51
N TYR A 92 10.73 -2.43 -11.13
CA TYR A 92 11.52 -1.45 -11.87
C TYR A 92 12.61 -0.81 -10.99
N PRO A 93 13.59 -1.59 -10.51
CA PRO A 93 14.59 -1.10 -9.56
C PRO A 93 15.47 0.02 -10.15
N ARG A 94 15.70 0.02 -11.46
CA ARG A 94 16.44 1.07 -12.16
C ARG A 94 15.70 2.40 -12.12
N LEU A 95 14.44 2.43 -12.55
CA LEU A 95 13.60 3.63 -12.48
C LEU A 95 13.44 4.12 -11.04
N TYR A 96 13.24 3.20 -10.09
CA TYR A 96 13.17 3.55 -8.68
C TYR A 96 14.45 4.24 -8.20
N SER A 97 15.63 3.75 -8.57
CA SER A 97 16.92 4.31 -8.14
C SER A 97 17.16 5.76 -8.62
N ILE A 98 16.61 6.11 -9.79
CA ILE A 98 16.75 7.45 -10.38
C ILE A 98 15.56 8.37 -10.09
N SER A 99 14.49 7.87 -9.46
CA SER A 99 13.36 8.70 -9.06
C SER A 99 13.76 9.64 -7.92
N LEU A 100 13.29 10.89 -7.97
CA LEU A 100 13.34 11.83 -6.85
C LEU A 100 12.12 11.72 -5.92
N GLN A 101 11.17 10.85 -6.28
CA GLN A 101 9.88 10.68 -5.60
C GLN A 101 9.70 9.29 -4.99
N GLN A 102 10.80 8.60 -4.64
CA GLN A 102 10.82 7.21 -4.15
C GLN A 102 9.78 6.94 -3.04
N HIS A 103 9.73 7.80 -2.02
CA HIS A 103 8.85 7.62 -0.86
C HIS A 103 7.55 8.44 -0.94
N LYS A 104 7.23 9.01 -2.11
CA LYS A 104 6.08 9.90 -2.27
C LYS A 104 4.78 9.12 -2.43
N LEU A 105 3.70 9.74 -1.97
CA LEU A 105 2.35 9.21 -2.08
C LEU A 105 1.81 9.43 -3.50
N ILE A 106 0.94 8.56 -4.00
CA ILE A 106 0.33 8.68 -5.34
C ILE A 106 -0.29 10.06 -5.55
N LYS A 107 -0.97 10.62 -4.53
CA LYS A 107 -1.53 11.98 -4.57
C LYS A 107 -0.51 13.07 -4.90
N SER A 108 0.75 12.86 -4.56
CA SER A 108 1.84 13.81 -4.80
C SER A 108 2.65 13.49 -6.07
N MET A 109 2.28 12.46 -6.83
CA MET A 109 2.94 12.07 -8.07
C MET A 109 2.35 12.74 -9.31
N GLY A 110 1.35 13.62 -9.15
CA GLY A 110 0.62 14.18 -10.27
C GLY A 110 -0.48 15.13 -9.81
N MET A 111 -1.28 15.57 -10.77
CA MET A 111 -2.42 16.45 -10.53
C MET A 111 -3.56 16.13 -11.49
N TYR A 112 -4.78 16.46 -11.08
CA TYR A 112 -5.95 16.34 -11.95
C TYR A 112 -6.01 17.58 -12.85
N GLN A 113 -6.03 17.35 -14.16
CA GLN A 113 -6.25 18.36 -15.19
C GLN A 113 -7.59 18.10 -15.90
N ASP A 114 -7.95 18.94 -16.86
CA ASP A 114 -9.24 18.90 -17.55
C ASP A 114 -9.54 17.55 -18.22
N MET A 115 -8.49 16.83 -18.64
CA MET A 115 -8.59 15.51 -19.30
C MET A 115 -8.34 14.33 -18.35
N GLY A 116 -8.20 14.57 -17.05
CA GLY A 116 -8.01 13.54 -16.05
C GLY A 116 -6.69 13.65 -15.28
N TRP A 117 -6.25 12.54 -14.70
CA TRP A 117 -5.03 12.51 -13.90
C TRP A 117 -3.78 12.54 -14.79
N GLU A 118 -2.91 13.52 -14.56
CA GLU A 118 -1.60 13.62 -15.21
C GLU A 118 -0.48 13.34 -14.21
N TRP A 119 0.39 12.40 -14.57
CA TRP A 119 1.56 12.05 -13.78
C TRP A 119 2.68 13.08 -13.98
N ASN A 120 3.30 13.49 -12.89
CA ASN A 120 4.46 14.37 -12.86
C ASN A 120 5.64 13.64 -12.21
N PHE A 121 6.41 12.94 -13.05
CA PHE A 121 7.59 12.20 -12.62
C PHE A 121 8.84 13.07 -12.68
N THR A 122 9.61 13.04 -11.60
CA THR A 122 10.87 13.77 -11.46
C THR A 122 12.02 12.78 -11.30
N TRP A 123 13.00 12.93 -12.18
CA TRP A 123 14.14 12.02 -12.32
C TRP A 123 15.44 12.74 -12.03
N ARG A 124 16.42 12.03 -11.45
CA ARG A 124 17.78 12.54 -11.22
C ARG A 124 18.56 12.79 -12.51
N ARG A 125 18.13 12.16 -13.61
CA ARG A 125 18.72 12.23 -14.95
C ARG A 125 17.64 12.05 -16.00
N ALA A 126 17.95 12.36 -17.26
CA ALA A 126 17.08 12.01 -18.38
C ALA A 126 16.91 10.48 -18.47
N LEU A 127 15.70 10.06 -18.85
CA LEU A 127 15.41 8.66 -19.14
C LEU A 127 16.06 8.28 -20.48
N PHE A 128 16.57 7.05 -20.57
CA PHE A 128 17.01 6.50 -21.85
C PHE A 128 15.84 5.79 -22.55
N ASP A 129 15.93 5.65 -23.87
CA ASP A 129 14.89 4.99 -24.68
C ASP A 129 14.61 3.52 -24.28
N ASN A 130 15.47 2.92 -23.45
CA ASN A 130 15.41 1.51 -23.04
C ASN A 130 15.13 1.28 -21.55
N GLU A 131 14.59 2.28 -20.84
CA GLU A 131 14.16 2.17 -19.43
C GLU A 131 12.67 1.87 -19.25
#